data_AF-A0AAE3H2M0-F1
#
_entry.id   AF-A0AAE3H2M0-F1
#
_cell.length_a   1.000
_cell.length_b   1.000
_cell.length_c   1.000
_cell.angle_alpha   90.00
_cell.angle_beta   90.00
_cell.angle_gamma   90.00
#
_symmetry.space_group_name_H-M   'P 1'
#
loop_
_entity.id
_entity.type
_entity.pdbx_description
1 polymer ?
#
loop_
_entity_poly.entity_id
_entity_poly.type
_entity_poly.pdbx_seq_one_letter_code
_entity_poly.pdbx_strand_id
1 'polypeptide(L)'
;MGTHNSQEVRINEPSENVALSWYVIYTKPRHEKKVADMLLNIGVEAYCPTKLQTKQWSDRKKIVETPLFNSYLFVKLTEATRASVFAVQGVVRYIYWCGKPAIVRDQEIEEIKRWLNDFDHQDIEVNYFKADQKVRILSGSFINQEARIVKQQGNHLVLTLEGLGLVLRTKLSETLLEKAG
;
A
#
# COMPACT_ATOMS: atom_id res chain seq x y z
N MET A 1 17.27 18.25 -65.95
CA MET A 1 16.29 17.19 -65.69
C MET A 1 16.57 16.61 -64.31
N GLY A 2 15.62 16.76 -63.38
CA GLY A 2 15.43 15.93 -62.19
C GLY A 2 16.60 15.73 -61.23
N THR A 3 16.71 16.58 -60.21
CA THR A 3 17.33 16.26 -58.93
C THR A 3 16.50 15.20 -58.19
N HIS A 4 17.06 14.03 -57.89
CA HIS A 4 16.50 13.13 -56.86
C HIS A 4 17.36 13.20 -55.61
N ASN A 5 16.92 14.08 -54.72
CA ASN A 5 17.32 14.15 -53.32
C ASN A 5 16.64 13.00 -52.58
N SER A 6 17.34 11.89 -52.38
CA SER A 6 16.91 10.80 -51.51
C SER A 6 17.23 11.17 -50.06
N GLN A 7 16.36 11.94 -49.42
CA GLN A 7 16.42 12.15 -47.97
C GLN A 7 15.93 10.88 -47.27
N GLU A 8 16.82 10.28 -46.48
CA GLU A 8 16.51 9.25 -45.49
C GLU A 8 15.42 9.75 -44.55
N VAL A 9 14.30 9.01 -44.50
CA VAL A 9 13.28 9.18 -43.46
C VAL A 9 13.84 8.56 -42.18
N ARG A 10 14.47 9.39 -41.35
CA ARG A 10 14.78 9.03 -39.96
C ARG A 10 13.46 8.97 -39.21
N ILE A 11 12.97 7.76 -38.97
CA ILE A 11 11.85 7.53 -38.06
C ILE A 11 12.36 7.90 -36.67
N ASN A 12 11.86 9.01 -36.13
CA ASN A 12 12.15 9.42 -34.76
C ASN A 12 11.50 8.40 -33.81
N GLU A 13 12.29 7.52 -33.20
CA GLU A 13 11.87 6.79 -32.00
C GLU A 13 11.71 7.81 -30.86
N PRO A 14 10.52 7.94 -30.24
CA PRO A 14 10.41 8.71 -29.01
C PRO A 14 11.06 7.90 -27.89
N SER A 15 12.35 8.19 -27.66
CA SER A 15 13.11 7.77 -26.49
C SER A 15 12.76 8.65 -25.29
N GLU A 16 11.52 8.57 -24.82
CA GLU A 16 11.19 8.90 -23.44
C GLU A 16 11.06 7.58 -22.68
N ASN A 17 12.05 7.30 -21.83
CA ASN A 17 11.98 6.19 -20.89
C ASN A 17 10.86 6.52 -19.88
N VAL A 18 9.61 6.19 -20.22
CA VAL A 18 8.46 6.55 -19.41
C VAL A 18 8.54 5.76 -18.10
N ALA A 19 8.95 6.46 -17.03
CA ALA A 19 9.19 5.83 -15.74
C ALA A 19 7.90 5.22 -15.19
N LEU A 20 7.89 3.89 -15.07
CA LEU A 20 6.87 3.14 -14.34
C LEU A 20 7.06 3.36 -12.84
N SER A 21 5.95 3.47 -12.12
CA SER A 21 5.96 3.59 -10.66
C SER A 21 4.84 2.75 -10.06
N TRP A 22 5.09 2.19 -8.87
CA TRP A 22 4.03 1.55 -8.11
C TRP A 22 3.20 2.60 -7.41
N TYR A 23 1.93 2.69 -7.77
CA TYR A 23 0.93 3.46 -7.07
C TYR A 23 0.06 2.55 -6.21
N VAL A 24 -0.64 3.17 -5.26
CA VAL A 24 -1.61 2.48 -4.42
C VAL A 24 -3.01 3.00 -4.71
N ILE A 25 -3.93 2.09 -5.00
CA ILE A 25 -5.35 2.40 -5.14
C ILE A 25 -6.16 1.81 -4.00
N TYR A 26 -7.22 2.52 -3.64
CA TYR A 26 -8.27 2.05 -2.75
C TYR A 26 -9.36 1.38 -3.60
N THR A 27 -9.75 0.17 -3.22
CA THR A 27 -10.83 -0.58 -3.87
C THR A 27 -12.07 -0.65 -2.96
N LYS A 28 -13.19 -1.13 -3.49
CA LYS A 28 -14.32 -1.53 -2.65
C LYS A 28 -13.90 -2.71 -1.77
N PRO A 29 -14.32 -2.76 -0.50
CA PRO A 29 -13.97 -3.87 0.39
C PRO A 29 -14.33 -5.23 -0.23
N ARG A 30 -13.41 -6.19 -0.16
CA ARG A 30 -13.57 -7.57 -0.70
C ARG A 30 -13.54 -7.67 -2.23
N HIS A 31 -13.25 -6.58 -2.94
CA HIS A 31 -13.09 -6.58 -4.41
C HIS A 31 -11.62 -6.61 -4.84
N GLU A 32 -10.67 -6.59 -3.93
CA GLU A 32 -9.23 -6.38 -4.17
C GLU A 32 -8.70 -7.36 -5.23
N LYS A 33 -8.94 -8.67 -5.04
CA LYS A 33 -8.49 -9.72 -5.97
C LYS A 33 -9.12 -9.59 -7.35
N LYS A 34 -10.45 -9.40 -7.39
CA LYS A 34 -11.19 -9.24 -8.65
C LYS A 34 -10.72 -8.00 -9.42
N VAL A 35 -10.46 -6.90 -8.72
CA VAL A 35 -9.94 -5.67 -9.32
C VAL A 35 -8.52 -5.89 -9.86
N ALA A 36 -7.67 -6.61 -9.15
CA ALA A 36 -6.34 -6.98 -9.64
C ALA A 36 -6.42 -7.76 -10.96
N ASP A 37 -7.26 -8.80 -11.02
CA ASP A 37 -7.45 -9.59 -12.24
C ASP A 37 -7.96 -8.73 -13.41
N MET A 38 -8.92 -7.85 -13.16
CA MET A 38 -9.46 -6.95 -14.19
C MET A 38 -8.43 -5.93 -14.68
N LEU A 39 -7.55 -5.44 -13.81
CA LEU A 39 -6.46 -4.54 -14.17
C LEU A 39 -5.41 -5.24 -15.02
N LEU A 40 -5.02 -6.45 -14.64
CA LEU A 40 -4.11 -7.28 -15.42
C LEU A 40 -4.65 -7.55 -16.83
N ASN A 41 -5.96 -7.81 -16.95
CA ASN A 41 -6.62 -8.03 -18.24
C ASN A 41 -6.61 -6.81 -19.18
N ILE A 42 -6.50 -5.59 -18.65
CA ILE A 42 -6.38 -4.36 -19.45
C ILE A 42 -4.91 -3.90 -19.60
N GLY A 43 -3.96 -4.75 -19.22
CA GLY A 43 -2.52 -4.49 -19.36
C GLY A 43 -1.92 -3.61 -18.26
N VAL A 44 -2.63 -3.41 -17.15
CA VAL A 44 -2.09 -2.72 -15.97
C VAL A 44 -1.54 -3.77 -15.01
N GLU A 45 -0.23 -3.72 -14.77
CA GLU A 45 0.40 -4.58 -13.76
C GLU A 45 -0.20 -4.27 -12.38
N ALA A 46 -0.70 -5.30 -11.70
CA ALA A 46 -1.36 -5.17 -10.41
C ALA A 46 -0.89 -6.26 -9.44
N TYR A 47 -0.69 -5.88 -8.19
CA TYR A 47 -0.28 -6.78 -7.12
C TYR A 47 -1.23 -6.62 -5.92
N CYS A 48 -1.93 -7.70 -5.59
CA CYS A 48 -2.78 -7.83 -4.41
C CYS A 48 -2.10 -8.81 -3.44
N PRO A 49 -1.39 -8.34 -2.40
CA PRO A 49 -0.83 -9.25 -1.41
C PRO A 49 -1.96 -9.97 -0.67
N THR A 50 -1.90 -11.30 -0.62
CA THR A 50 -2.90 -12.15 0.03
C THR A 50 -2.23 -13.06 1.03
N LYS A 51 -2.96 -13.38 2.10
CA LYS A 51 -2.57 -14.35 3.12
C LYS A 51 -3.62 -15.44 3.26
N LEU A 52 -3.17 -16.63 3.66
CA LEU A 52 -4.02 -17.79 3.93
C LEU A 52 -4.52 -17.73 5.36
N GLN A 53 -5.83 -17.79 5.54
CA GLN A 53 -6.47 -17.81 6.84
C GLN A 53 -7.35 -19.05 6.96
N THR A 54 -7.27 -19.74 8.10
CA THR A 54 -8.19 -20.85 8.40
C THR A 54 -9.46 -20.25 8.98
N LYS A 55 -10.56 -20.35 8.24
CA LYS A 55 -11.88 -19.96 8.76
C LYS A 55 -12.66 -21.20 9.19
N GLN A 56 -13.25 -21.12 10.37
CA GLN A 56 -14.22 -22.08 10.87
C GLN A 56 -15.61 -21.60 10.46
N TRP A 57 -16.33 -22.43 9.73
CA TRP A 57 -17.77 -22.36 9.54
C TRP A 57 -18.44 -23.35 10.49
N SER A 58 -19.75 -23.19 10.69
CA SER A 58 -20.56 -24.04 11.55
C SER A 58 -20.43 -25.54 11.25
N ASP A 59 -20.11 -25.90 10.01
CA ASP A 59 -19.95 -27.27 9.52
C ASP A 59 -18.50 -27.69 9.21
N ARG A 60 -17.58 -26.75 8.92
CA ARG A 60 -16.20 -27.09 8.46
C ARG A 60 -15.13 -26.04 8.74
N LYS A 61 -13.87 -26.46 8.82
CA LYS A 61 -12.70 -25.60 8.66
C LYS A 61 -12.31 -25.54 7.18
N LYS A 62 -12.07 -24.36 6.64
CA LYS A 62 -11.52 -24.20 5.29
C LYS A 62 -10.50 -23.06 5.23
N ILE A 63 -9.41 -23.32 4.52
CA ILE A 63 -8.36 -22.34 4.24
C ILE A 63 -8.88 -21.42 3.13
N VAL A 64 -8.78 -20.11 3.36
CA VAL A 64 -9.17 -19.08 2.38
C VAL A 64 -8.09 -18.04 2.23
N GLU A 65 -7.91 -17.56 1.01
CA GLU A 65 -7.06 -16.41 0.74
C GLU A 65 -7.81 -15.10 0.98
N THR A 66 -7.28 -14.29 1.88
CA THR A 66 -7.76 -12.95 2.20
C THR A 66 -6.70 -11.91 1.87
N PRO A 67 -7.07 -10.70 1.43
CA PRO A 67 -6.11 -9.61 1.24
C PRO A 67 -5.33 -9.34 2.53
N LEU A 68 -4.02 -9.15 2.42
CA LEU A 68 -3.16 -8.72 3.53
C LEU A 68 -3.52 -7.28 3.94
N PHE A 69 -3.70 -6.41 2.95
CA PHE A 69 -4.13 -5.02 3.13
C PHE A 69 -5.57 -4.85 2.65
N ASN A 70 -6.49 -4.60 3.58
CA ASN A 70 -7.91 -4.46 3.26
C ASN A 70 -8.16 -3.23 2.38
N SER A 71 -8.75 -3.44 1.21
CA SER A 71 -9.09 -2.41 0.23
C SER A 71 -7.90 -1.69 -0.41
N TYR A 72 -6.68 -2.18 -0.24
CA TYR A 72 -5.49 -1.62 -0.89
C TYR A 72 -5.05 -2.55 -2.02
N LEU A 73 -4.66 -1.96 -3.13
CA LEU A 73 -4.11 -2.68 -4.27
C LEU A 73 -2.97 -1.88 -4.89
N PHE A 74 -1.85 -2.54 -5.19
CA PHE A 74 -0.68 -1.92 -5.80
C PHE A 74 -0.78 -2.06 -7.30
N VAL A 75 -0.48 -0.99 -8.04
CA VAL A 75 -0.56 -0.97 -9.50
C VAL A 75 0.69 -0.31 -10.07
N LYS A 76 1.31 -0.92 -11.07
CA LYS A 76 2.52 -0.39 -11.72
C LYS A 76 2.16 0.14 -13.11
N LEU A 77 2.33 1.44 -13.29
CA LEU A 77 1.99 2.16 -14.51
C LEU A 77 2.69 3.52 -14.54
N THR A 78 2.49 4.28 -15.62
CA THR A 78 3.09 5.60 -15.81
C THR A 78 2.13 6.69 -15.32
N GLU A 79 2.62 7.86 -14.97
CA GLU A 79 1.74 8.97 -14.55
C GLU A 79 0.70 9.32 -15.63
N ALA A 80 1.08 9.22 -16.92
CA ALA A 80 0.20 9.48 -18.04
C ALA A 80 -0.97 8.49 -18.16
N THR A 81 -0.76 7.21 -17.80
CA THR A 81 -1.80 6.18 -17.90
C THR A 81 -2.61 6.01 -16.62
N ARG A 82 -2.40 6.86 -15.60
CA ARG A 82 -3.04 6.75 -14.28
C ARG A 82 -4.56 6.77 -14.29
N ALA A 83 -5.18 7.41 -15.27
CA ALA A 83 -6.63 7.40 -15.38
C ALA A 83 -7.20 6.01 -15.76
N SER A 84 -6.39 5.12 -16.37
CA SER A 84 -6.86 3.84 -16.90
C SER A 84 -7.45 2.91 -15.84
N VAL A 85 -6.98 2.98 -14.59
CA VAL A 85 -7.47 2.12 -13.50
C VAL A 85 -8.95 2.35 -13.21
N PHE A 86 -9.47 3.55 -13.51
CA PHE A 86 -10.88 3.88 -13.28
C PHE A 86 -11.83 3.24 -14.30
N ALA A 87 -11.30 2.65 -15.37
CA ALA A 87 -12.08 1.80 -16.26
C ALA A 87 -12.54 0.50 -15.56
N VAL A 88 -11.87 0.11 -14.47
CA VAL A 88 -12.16 -1.12 -13.72
C VAL A 88 -13.17 -0.87 -12.61
N GLN A 89 -14.28 -1.59 -12.65
CA GLN A 89 -15.31 -1.51 -11.61
C GLN A 89 -14.76 -1.97 -10.25
N GLY A 90 -14.96 -1.15 -9.22
CA GLY A 90 -14.53 -1.47 -7.86
C GLY A 90 -13.27 -0.71 -7.43
N VAL A 91 -12.60 -0.02 -8.35
CA VAL A 91 -11.63 1.03 -7.99
C VAL A 91 -12.39 2.24 -7.43
N VAL A 92 -11.90 2.81 -6.32
CA VAL A 92 -12.51 3.96 -5.65
C VAL A 92 -11.69 5.22 -5.88
N ARG A 93 -10.39 5.18 -5.56
CA ARG A 93 -9.47 6.33 -5.70
C ARG A 93 -8.02 5.89 -5.60
N TYR A 94 -7.09 6.78 -5.97
CA TYR A 94 -5.70 6.66 -5.55
C TYR A 94 -5.54 7.04 -4.07
N ILE A 95 -4.57 6.43 -3.40
CA ILE A 95 -4.10 6.87 -2.09
C ILE A 95 -3.17 8.06 -2.30
N TYR A 96 -3.36 9.10 -1.50
CA TYR A 96 -2.54 10.30 -1.52
C TYR A 96 -1.81 10.46 -0.19
N TRP A 97 -0.58 10.95 -0.28
CA TRP A 97 0.27 11.30 0.84
C TRP A 97 0.88 12.68 0.59
N CYS A 98 0.71 13.59 1.56
CA CYS A 98 1.17 14.98 1.44
C CYS A 98 0.75 15.68 0.13
N GLY A 99 -0.49 15.43 -0.31
CA GLY A 99 -1.05 16.04 -1.53
C GLY A 99 -0.57 15.41 -2.84
N LYS A 100 0.28 14.38 -2.80
CA LYS A 100 0.77 13.64 -3.98
C LYS A 100 0.28 12.19 -3.95
N PRO A 101 0.11 11.50 -5.09
CA PRO A 101 -0.16 10.08 -5.10
C PRO A 101 0.90 9.32 -4.32
N ALA A 102 0.50 8.33 -3.54
CA ALA A 102 1.42 7.46 -2.84
C ALA A 102 2.16 6.60 -3.86
N ILE A 103 3.49 6.71 -3.87
CA ILE A 103 4.39 5.91 -4.70
C ILE A 103 5.16 4.97 -3.78
N VAL A 104 5.14 3.68 -4.11
CA VAL A 104 5.82 2.60 -3.40
C VAL A 104 7.06 2.22 -4.19
N ARG A 105 8.16 1.92 -3.49
CA ARG A 105 9.40 1.49 -4.14
C ARG A 105 9.29 0.02 -4.54
N ASP A 106 9.92 -0.37 -5.64
CA ASP A 106 10.00 -1.79 -6.03
C ASP A 106 10.54 -2.65 -4.87
N GLN A 107 11.54 -2.15 -4.14
CA GLN A 107 12.08 -2.86 -2.97
C GLN A 107 11.02 -3.15 -1.90
N GLU A 108 10.09 -2.22 -1.63
CA GLU A 108 9.03 -2.42 -0.64
C GLU A 108 8.03 -3.49 -1.12
N ILE A 109 7.72 -3.53 -2.41
CA ILE A 109 6.89 -4.59 -3.01
C ILE A 109 7.57 -5.96 -2.86
N GLU A 110 8.87 -6.03 -3.14
CA GLU A 110 9.64 -7.26 -2.97
C GLU A 110 9.78 -7.68 -1.51
N GLU A 111 9.87 -6.73 -0.57
CA GLU A 111 9.85 -7.02 0.87
C GLU A 111 8.51 -7.62 1.31
N ILE A 112 7.37 -7.09 0.82
CA ILE A 112 6.05 -7.67 1.10
C ILE A 112 5.97 -9.11 0.56
N LYS A 113 6.46 -9.35 -0.66
CA LYS A 113 6.50 -10.71 -1.26
C LYS A 113 7.36 -11.67 -0.44
N ARG A 114 8.57 -11.24 -0.03
CA ARG A 114 9.45 -12.05 0.83
C ARG A 114 8.79 -12.35 2.18
N TRP A 115 8.20 -11.34 2.82
CA TRP A 115 7.54 -11.50 4.10
C TRP A 115 6.40 -12.52 4.06
N LEU A 116 5.60 -12.53 2.98
CA LEU A 116 4.56 -13.54 2.79
C LEU A 116 5.13 -14.94 2.53
N ASN A 117 6.33 -15.09 1.97
CA ASN A 117 6.96 -16.39 1.75
C ASN A 117 7.69 -16.92 3.00
N ASP A 118 8.25 -16.03 3.81
CA ASP A 118 9.16 -16.39 4.90
C ASP A 118 8.42 -16.69 6.23
N PHE A 119 7.19 -16.17 6.40
CA PHE A 119 6.43 -16.27 7.65
C PHE A 119 5.14 -17.08 7.48
N ASP A 120 4.71 -17.77 8.54
CA ASP A 120 3.38 -18.38 8.54
C ASP A 120 2.32 -17.28 8.43
N HIS A 121 1.45 -17.42 7.43
CA HIS A 121 0.36 -16.49 7.16
C HIS A 121 -0.60 -16.27 8.35
N GLN A 122 -0.70 -17.23 9.28
CA GLN A 122 -1.50 -17.07 10.50
C GLN A 122 -0.91 -16.05 11.48
N ASP A 123 0.42 -15.90 11.50
CA ASP A 123 1.15 -15.01 12.42
C ASP A 123 1.33 -13.59 11.87
N ILE A 124 0.94 -13.38 10.60
CA ILE A 124 1.03 -12.08 9.94
C ILE A 124 -0.16 -11.20 10.34
N GLU A 125 0.09 -10.16 11.11
CA GLU A 125 -0.89 -9.13 11.48
C GLU A 125 -0.57 -7.77 10.87
N VAL A 126 -1.60 -7.11 10.31
CA VAL A 126 -1.50 -5.73 9.81
C VAL A 126 -2.35 -4.83 10.70
N ASN A 127 -1.67 -3.98 11.47
CA ASN A 127 -2.31 -3.03 12.36
C ASN A 127 -2.32 -1.62 11.74
N TYR A 128 -3.53 -1.06 11.59
CA TYR A 128 -3.71 0.33 11.17
C TYR A 128 -3.92 1.20 12.41
N PHE A 129 -3.05 2.18 12.59
CA PHE A 129 -3.18 3.19 13.62
C PHE A 129 -4.09 4.31 13.13
N LYS A 130 -5.19 4.57 13.86
CA LYS A 130 -6.09 5.69 13.59
C LYS A 130 -5.75 6.86 14.50
N ALA A 131 -6.04 8.08 14.03
CA ALA A 131 -6.06 9.23 14.90
C ALA A 131 -7.07 9.03 16.05
N ASP A 132 -6.75 9.58 17.21
CA ASP A 132 -7.43 9.46 18.50
C ASP A 132 -7.50 8.03 19.09
N GLN A 133 -6.75 7.07 18.51
CA GLN A 133 -6.70 5.72 19.04
C GLN A 133 -5.81 5.63 20.27
N LYS A 134 -6.31 5.03 21.35
CA LYS A 134 -5.51 4.67 22.52
C LYS A 134 -4.56 3.51 22.22
N VAL A 135 -3.31 3.68 22.60
CA VAL A 135 -2.22 2.73 22.40
C VAL A 135 -1.34 2.65 23.64
N ARG A 136 -0.69 1.50 23.84
CA ARG A 136 0.38 1.34 24.83
C ARG A 136 1.72 1.34 24.12
N ILE A 137 2.67 2.09 24.66
CA ILE A 137 4.04 2.18 24.16
C ILE A 137 4.82 0.95 24.66
N LEU A 138 5.44 0.21 23.74
CA LEU A 138 6.19 -1.02 24.03
C LEU A 138 7.71 -0.85 23.90
N SER A 139 8.20 0.33 23.52
CA SER A 139 9.62 0.61 23.37
C SER A 139 10.00 2.03 23.81
N GLY A 140 11.29 2.24 24.10
CA GLY A 140 11.85 3.55 24.45
C GLY A 140 11.54 4.01 25.88
N SER A 141 11.82 5.28 26.17
CA SER A 141 11.76 5.87 27.52
C SER A 141 10.35 5.96 28.13
N PHE A 142 9.31 5.73 27.32
CA PHE A 142 7.91 5.78 27.74
C PHE A 142 7.24 4.40 27.67
N ILE A 143 8.02 3.33 27.73
CA ILE A 143 7.50 1.95 27.74
C ILE A 143 6.44 1.76 28.84
N ASN A 144 5.40 0.98 28.52
CA ASN A 144 4.19 0.73 29.30
C ASN A 144 3.25 1.91 29.52
N GLN A 145 3.58 3.11 29.02
CA GLN A 145 2.66 4.25 29.10
C GLN A 145 1.57 4.17 28.04
N GLU A 146 0.35 4.55 28.45
CA GLU A 146 -0.77 4.74 27.54
C GLU A 146 -0.68 6.13 26.89
N ALA A 147 -0.91 6.16 25.58
CA ALA A 147 -0.95 7.37 24.78
C ALA A 147 -2.10 7.33 23.79
N ARG A 148 -2.50 8.49 23.27
CA ARG A 148 -3.37 8.57 22.08
C ARG A 148 -2.57 8.96 20.85
N ILE A 149 -2.83 8.29 19.74
CA ILE A 149 -2.28 8.70 18.44
C ILE A 149 -2.97 9.98 18.01
N VAL A 150 -2.23 11.08 17.94
CA VAL A 150 -2.76 12.33 17.38
C VAL A 150 -2.81 12.22 15.86
N LYS A 151 -1.69 11.82 15.26
CA LYS A 151 -1.51 11.68 13.82
C LYS A 151 -0.18 10.99 13.50
N GLN A 152 -0.09 10.46 12.29
CA GLN A 152 1.17 10.10 11.67
C GLN A 152 1.61 11.21 10.71
N GLN A 153 2.86 11.66 10.80
CA GLN A 153 3.48 12.64 9.91
C GLN A 153 4.81 12.11 9.39
N GLY A 154 4.86 11.71 8.12
CA GLY A 154 6.05 11.07 7.56
C GLY A 154 6.33 9.74 8.25
N ASN A 155 7.61 9.54 8.59
CA ASN A 155 8.09 8.44 9.43
C ASN A 155 7.98 8.76 10.94
N HIS A 156 7.13 9.71 11.36
CA HIS A 156 6.95 10.05 12.77
C HIS A 156 5.50 9.84 13.21
N LEU A 157 5.33 9.35 14.43
CA LEU A 157 4.07 9.33 15.16
C LEU A 157 4.06 10.48 16.17
N VAL A 158 2.92 11.17 16.23
CA VAL A 158 2.63 12.16 17.27
C VAL A 158 1.67 11.52 18.26
N LEU A 159 2.09 11.43 19.51
CA LEU A 159 1.39 10.75 20.60
C LEU A 159 1.09 11.74 21.72
N THR A 160 -0.09 11.66 22.34
CA THR A 160 -0.42 12.42 23.55
C THR A 160 -0.38 11.50 24.77
N LEU A 161 0.44 11.85 25.76
CA LEU A 161 0.47 11.21 27.08
C LEU A 161 -0.45 11.99 28.02
N GLU A 162 -1.72 11.59 28.10
CA GLU A 162 -2.78 12.34 28.80
C GLU A 162 -2.45 12.58 30.28
N GLY A 163 -1.95 11.56 30.98
CA GLY A 163 -1.60 11.67 32.41
C GLY A 163 -0.43 12.62 32.70
N LEU A 164 0.34 13.00 31.68
CA LEU A 164 1.48 13.92 31.80
C LEU A 164 1.23 15.27 31.12
N GLY A 165 0.12 15.43 30.38
CA GLY A 165 -0.13 16.62 29.56
C GLY A 165 0.93 16.85 28.46
N LEU A 166 1.65 15.81 28.04
CA LEU A 166 2.75 15.91 27.08
C LEU A 166 2.36 15.41 25.69
N VAL A 167 2.94 16.03 24.67
CA VAL A 167 2.89 15.56 23.29
C VAL A 167 4.28 15.10 22.87
N LEU A 168 4.37 13.85 22.45
CA LEU A 168 5.60 13.23 21.96
C LEU A 168 5.59 13.13 20.44
N ARG A 169 6.76 13.31 19.85
CA ARG A 169 7.03 13.00 18.45
C ARG A 169 8.13 11.95 18.40
N THR A 170 7.80 10.78 17.86
CA THR A 170 8.72 9.64 17.80
C THR A 170 8.77 9.07 16.39
N LYS A 171 9.83 8.35 16.03
CA LYS A 171 9.92 7.67 14.74
C LYS A 171 9.05 6.41 14.75
N LEU A 172 8.26 6.21 13.69
CA LEU A 172 7.40 5.04 13.53
C LEU A 172 8.23 3.74 13.55
N SER A 173 9.37 3.72 12.86
CA SER A 173 10.27 2.56 12.77
C SER A 173 10.90 2.13 14.11
N GLU A 174 10.94 3.02 15.11
CA GLU A 174 11.59 2.78 16.41
C GLU A 174 10.56 2.68 17.56
N THR A 175 9.27 2.85 17.26
CA THR A 175 8.20 2.87 18.25
C THR A 175 7.28 1.66 18.07
N LEU A 176 7.39 0.71 18.99
CA LEU A 176 6.47 -0.42 19.07
C LEU A 176 5.24 0.02 19.87
N LEU A 177 4.06 -0.18 19.29
CA LEU A 177 2.77 0.17 19.89
C LEU A 177 1.82 -1.02 19.81
N GLU A 178 1.07 -1.25 20.88
CA GLU A 178 -0.12 -2.11 20.86
C GLU A 178 -1.38 -1.29 21.14
N LYS A 179 -2.54 -1.84 20.80
CA LYS A 179 -3.82 -1.21 21.14
C LYS A 179 -4.03 -1.29 22.66
N ALA A 180 -4.31 -0.17 23.30
CA ALA A 180 -4.78 -0.19 24.68
C ALA A 180 -6.29 -0.46 24.68
N GLY A 181 -6.72 -1.35 25.59
CA GLY A 181 -8.11 -1.77 25.76
C GLY A 181 -9.03 -0.69 26.29
#